data_AF-A0A916FH08-F1
#
_entry.id   AF-A0A916FH08-F1
#
_cell.length_a   1.000
_cell.length_b   1.000
_cell.length_c   1.000
_cell.angle_alpha   90.00
_cell.angle_beta   90.00
_cell.angle_gamma   90.00
#
_symmetry.space_group_name_H-M   'P 1'
#
loop_
_entity.id
_entity.type
_entity.pdbx_description
1 polymer ?
#
loop_
_entity_poly.entity_id
_entity_poly.type
_entity_poly.pdbx_seq_one_letter_code
_entity_poly.pdbx_strand_id
1 'polypeptide(L)'
;MHPLFIVFIVIGLGLTLIGLWLMRRALTFKRKAQAAQGRYVDATWRTSRVNRYTAYPVIEFQTADGRTIQFEGRVGVPWARGKVGRSVKVLYDPTDPEEAVVDSVVELWFPALIFLLVGLGWLVTIAVLLLLTQAGLVTPSP
;
A
#
# COMPACT_ATOMS: atom_id res chain seq x y z
N MET A 1 34.30 10.04 6.79
CA MET A 1 32.94 9.57 6.40
C MET A 1 33.04 9.01 4.98
N HIS A 2 33.01 7.69 4.79
CA HIS A 2 33.08 7.14 3.43
C HIS A 2 31.81 7.55 2.66
N PRO A 3 31.92 8.09 1.43
CA PRO A 3 30.77 8.59 0.65
C PRO A 3 29.67 7.54 0.46
N LEU A 4 30.05 6.26 0.54
CA LEU A 4 29.15 5.12 0.52
C LEU A 4 28.08 5.14 1.63
N PHE A 5 28.42 5.54 2.86
CA PHE A 5 27.44 5.60 3.97
C PHE A 5 26.38 6.67 3.73
N ILE A 6 26.76 7.79 3.09
CA ILE A 6 25.83 8.87 2.77
C ILE A 6 24.76 8.38 1.79
N VAL A 7 25.16 7.64 0.75
CA VAL A 7 24.23 7.06 -0.22
C VAL A 7 23.22 6.13 0.48
N PHE A 8 23.70 5.25 1.35
CA PHE A 8 22.82 4.32 2.07
C PHE A 8 21.86 5.02 3.05
N ILE A 9 22.30 6.08 3.71
CA ILE A 9 21.44 6.91 4.58
C ILE A 9 20.37 7.60 3.76
N VAL A 10 20.73 8.18 2.60
CA VAL A 10 19.77 8.84 1.70
C VAL A 10 18.71 7.86 1.21
N ILE A 11 19.10 6.64 0.84
CA ILE A 11 18.15 5.58 0.42
C ILE A 11 17.22 5.21 1.58
N GLY A 12 17.76 4.94 2.77
CA GLY A 12 16.96 4.60 3.95
C GLY A 12 15.98 5.71 4.35
N LEU A 13 16.43 6.97 4.29
CA LEU A 13 15.59 8.13 4.55
C LEU A 13 14.49 8.27 3.49
N GLY A 14 14.82 8.09 2.21
CA GLY A 14 13.85 8.13 1.11
C GLY A 14 12.75 7.08 1.28
N LEU A 15 13.11 5.82 1.56
CA LEU A 15 12.15 4.75 1.81
C LEU A 15 11.24 5.06 3.02
N THR A 16 11.83 5.61 4.08
CA THR A 16 11.08 6.01 5.29
C THR A 16 10.09 7.14 4.99
N LEU A 17 10.51 8.16 4.23
CA LEU A 17 9.64 9.28 3.84
C LEU A 17 8.48 8.80 2.94
N ILE A 18 8.73 7.87 2.02
CA ILE A 18 7.68 7.25 1.19
C ILE A 18 6.68 6.51 2.08
N GLY A 19 7.16 5.71 3.04
CA GLY A 19 6.30 5.00 3.99
C GLY A 19 5.45 5.95 4.84
N LEU A 20 6.02 7.04 5.35
CA LEU A 20 5.31 8.09 6.08
C LEU A 20 4.24 8.77 5.23
N TRP A 21 4.55 9.07 3.97
CA TRP A 21 3.59 9.67 3.04
C TRP A 21 2.40 8.76 2.76
N LEU A 22 2.66 7.47 2.48
CA LEU A 22 1.61 6.46 2.30
C LEU A 22 0.75 6.31 3.57
N MET A 23 1.39 6.30 4.74
CA MET A 23 0.70 6.21 6.03
C MET A 23 -0.25 7.40 6.24
N ARG A 24 0.21 8.63 5.99
CA ARG A 24 -0.63 9.83 6.10
C ARG A 24 -1.80 9.82 5.13
N ARG A 25 -1.59 9.33 3.90
CA ARG A 25 -2.66 9.18 2.91
C ARG A 25 -3.71 8.18 3.39
N ALA A 26 -3.29 7.02 3.88
CA ALA A 26 -4.17 6.00 4.45
C ALA A 26 -4.99 6.52 5.63
N LEU A 27 -4.35 7.24 6.56
CA LEU A 27 -5.01 7.85 7.73
C LEU A 27 -6.04 8.92 7.33
N THR A 28 -5.67 9.82 6.41
CA THR A 28 -6.55 10.90 5.96
C THR A 28 -7.76 10.34 5.24
N PHE A 29 -7.54 9.36 4.36
CA PHE A 29 -8.60 8.63 3.68
C PHE A 29 -9.52 7.94 4.69
N LYS A 30 -8.98 7.14 5.61
CA LYS A 30 -9.80 6.41 6.60
C LYS A 30 -10.62 7.34 7.51
N ARG A 31 -10.11 8.54 7.82
CA ARG A 31 -10.82 9.52 8.65
C ARG A 31 -12.02 10.16 7.93
N LYS A 32 -11.91 10.34 6.61
CA LYS A 32 -12.97 10.95 5.78
C LYS A 32 -13.92 9.92 5.19
N ALA A 33 -13.45 8.70 4.98
CA ALA A 33 -14.18 7.68 4.26
C ALA A 33 -15.41 7.21 5.05
N GLN A 34 -16.50 7.00 4.32
CA GLN A 34 -17.70 6.35 4.82
C GLN A 34 -17.71 4.88 4.39
N ALA A 35 -18.28 4.03 5.24
CA ALA A 35 -18.44 2.62 4.95
C ALA A 35 -19.79 2.36 4.27
N ALA A 36 -19.77 1.63 3.16
CA ALA A 36 -20.94 1.12 2.48
C ALA A 36 -20.81 -0.40 2.23
N GLN A 37 -21.96 -1.06 2.12
CA GLN A 37 -21.99 -2.45 1.68
C GLN A 37 -21.98 -2.47 0.14
N GLY A 38 -20.94 -3.07 -0.43
CA GLY A 38 -20.82 -3.32 -1.86
C GLY A 38 -20.92 -4.81 -2.20
N ARG A 39 -20.91 -5.10 -3.50
CA ARG A 39 -20.94 -6.46 -4.06
C ARG A 39 -20.06 -6.53 -5.29
N TYR A 40 -19.35 -7.64 -5.46
CA TYR A 40 -18.65 -7.92 -6.71
C TYR A 40 -19.66 -8.19 -7.82
N VAL A 41 -19.69 -7.36 -8.86
CA VAL A 41 -20.63 -7.48 -9.98
C VAL A 41 -20.00 -8.08 -11.22
N ASP A 42 -18.70 -7.87 -11.43
CA ASP A 42 -17.98 -8.41 -12.57
C ASP A 42 -16.47 -8.53 -12.29
N ALA A 43 -15.69 -9.01 -13.27
CA ALA A 43 -14.24 -8.94 -13.24
C ALA A 43 -13.68 -8.70 -14.66
N THR A 44 -12.95 -7.60 -14.84
CA THR A 44 -12.34 -7.22 -16.12
C THR A 44 -10.97 -7.89 -16.27
N TRP A 45 -10.77 -8.65 -17.34
CA TRP A 45 -9.49 -9.29 -17.63
C TRP A 45 -8.56 -8.33 -18.36
N ARG A 46 -7.33 -8.18 -17.86
CA ARG A 46 -6.24 -7.52 -18.57
C ARG A 46 -5.08 -8.49 -18.74
N THR A 47 -4.60 -8.57 -19.98
CA THR A 47 -3.38 -9.32 -20.33
C THR A 47 -2.18 -8.40 -20.14
N SER A 48 -1.28 -8.79 -19.25
CA SER A 48 0.04 -8.17 -19.17
C SER A 48 0.98 -8.76 -20.23
N ARG A 49 1.98 -7.99 -20.68
CA ARG A 49 3.02 -8.41 -21.65
C ARG A 49 3.77 -9.70 -21.23
N VAL A 50 3.68 -10.08 -19.96
CA VAL A 50 4.34 -11.27 -19.38
C VAL A 50 3.37 -12.47 -19.25
N ASN A 51 2.37 -12.57 -20.14
CA ASN A 51 1.43 -13.71 -20.25
C ASN A 51 0.72 -14.09 -18.94
N ARG A 52 0.44 -13.11 -18.07
CA ARG A 52 -0.23 -13.31 -16.79
C ARG A 52 -1.64 -12.72 -16.87
N TYR A 53 -2.65 -13.58 -16.91
CA TYR A 53 -4.05 -13.17 -16.86
C TYR A 53 -4.37 -12.56 -15.50
N THR A 54 -4.65 -11.27 -15.48
CA THR A 54 -4.99 -10.56 -14.26
C THR A 54 -6.42 -10.07 -14.37
N ALA A 55 -7.31 -10.58 -13.52
CA ALA A 55 -8.69 -10.13 -13.44
C ALA A 55 -8.83 -9.08 -12.35
N TYR A 56 -9.35 -7.91 -12.72
CA TYR A 56 -9.63 -6.81 -11.81
C TYR A 56 -11.10 -6.89 -11.41
N PRO A 57 -11.43 -7.08 -10.13
CA PRO A 57 -12.82 -7.15 -9.70
C PRO A 57 -13.52 -5.80 -9.93
N VAL A 58 -14.76 -5.84 -10.41
CA VAL A 58 -15.65 -4.68 -10.47
C VAL A 58 -16.59 -4.78 -9.28
N ILE A 59 -16.60 -3.75 -8.44
CA ILE A 59 -17.41 -3.68 -7.23
C ILE A 59 -18.46 -2.60 -7.41
N GLU A 60 -19.71 -2.95 -7.14
CA GLU A 60 -20.83 -2.03 -7.08
C GLU A 60 -21.19 -1.77 -5.62
N PHE A 61 -21.48 -0.53 -5.26
CA PHE A 61 -22.02 -0.17 -3.95
C PHE A 61 -23.00 0.99 -4.07
N GLN A 62 -23.86 1.16 -3.06
CA GLN A 62 -24.69 2.35 -2.92
C GLN A 62 -24.09 3.32 -1.90
N THR A 63 -24.01 4.58 -2.27
CA THR A 63 -23.67 5.70 -1.39
C THR A 63 -24.84 6.03 -0.46
N ALA A 64 -24.58 6.82 0.59
CA ALA A 64 -25.60 7.22 1.56
C ALA A 64 -26.73 8.08 0.96
N ASP A 65 -26.48 8.75 -0.17
CA ASP A 65 -27.46 9.52 -0.93
C ASP A 65 -28.18 8.67 -2.01
N GLY A 66 -27.98 7.35 -2.01
CA GLY A 66 -28.69 6.41 -2.88
C GLY A 66 -28.14 6.28 -4.30
N ARG A 67 -26.97 6.86 -4.61
CA ARG A 67 -26.30 6.66 -5.91
C ARG A 67 -25.62 5.31 -5.95
N THR A 68 -25.82 4.58 -7.04
CA THR A 68 -25.09 3.33 -7.31
C THR A 68 -23.79 3.67 -8.04
N ILE A 69 -22.65 3.23 -7.50
CA ILE A 69 -21.32 3.47 -8.06
C ILE A 69 -20.64 2.13 -8.30
N GLN A 70 -20.02 2.00 -9.47
CA GLN A 70 -19.17 0.87 -9.82
C GLN A 70 -17.73 1.35 -9.96
N PHE A 71 -16.80 0.65 -9.31
CA PHE A 71 -15.37 0.91 -9.46
C PHE A 71 -14.58 -0.37 -9.67
N GLU A 72 -13.49 -0.25 -10.41
CA GLU A 72 -12.52 -1.33 -10.60
C GLU A 72 -11.56 -1.38 -9.40
N GLY A 73 -11.49 -2.54 -8.75
CA GLY A 73 -10.58 -2.76 -7.64
C GLY A 73 -9.12 -2.63 -8.07
N ARG A 74 -8.27 -2.02 -7.24
CA ARG A 74 -6.86 -1.78 -7.56
C ARG A 74 -6.01 -3.05 -7.65
N VAL A 75 -6.45 -4.12 -6.98
CA VAL A 75 -5.72 -5.39 -6.91
C VAL A 75 -6.38 -6.40 -7.85
N GLY A 76 -5.69 -6.66 -8.95
CA GLY A 76 -6.07 -7.73 -9.86
C GLY A 76 -5.58 -9.09 -9.37
N VAL A 77 -6.48 -10.07 -9.31
CA VAL A 77 -6.16 -11.46 -8.92
C VAL A 77 -6.78 -12.44 -9.91
N PRO A 78 -6.10 -13.55 -10.30
CA PRO A 78 -6.63 -14.49 -11.29
C PRO A 78 -8.00 -15.10 -10.93
N TRP A 79 -8.32 -15.19 -9.65
CA TRP A 79 -9.59 -15.74 -9.14
C TRP A 79 -10.65 -14.68 -8.83
N ALA A 80 -10.50 -13.44 -9.28
CA ALA A 80 -11.47 -12.36 -9.00
C ALA A 80 -12.89 -12.72 -9.46
N ARG A 81 -13.03 -13.43 -10.58
CA ARG A 81 -14.33 -13.89 -11.11
C ARG A 81 -15.09 -14.81 -10.16
N GLY A 82 -14.39 -15.60 -9.34
CA GLY A 82 -15.00 -16.48 -8.33
C GLY A 82 -15.61 -15.72 -7.14
N LYS A 83 -15.40 -14.40 -7.06
CA LYS A 83 -15.97 -13.55 -6.02
C LYS A 83 -17.26 -12.85 -6.47
N VAL A 84 -17.64 -12.89 -7.75
CA VAL A 84 -18.89 -12.26 -8.25
C VAL A 84 -20.08 -12.75 -7.44
N GLY A 85 -20.94 -11.82 -7.03
CA GLY A 85 -22.08 -12.04 -6.17
C GLY A 85 -21.79 -11.97 -4.66
N ARG A 86 -20.52 -11.98 -4.23
CA ARG A 86 -20.18 -11.85 -2.80
C ARG A 86 -20.26 -10.40 -2.33
N SER A 87 -20.77 -10.21 -1.13
CA SER A 87 -20.78 -8.91 -0.45
C SER A 87 -19.39 -8.56 0.07
N VAL A 88 -19.03 -7.30 -0.03
CA VAL A 88 -17.75 -6.74 0.46
C VAL A 88 -18.01 -5.38 1.09
N LYS A 89 -17.22 -5.01 2.10
CA LYS A 89 -17.30 -3.69 2.69
C LYS A 89 -16.43 -2.72 1.87
N VAL A 90 -17.00 -1.58 1.50
CA VAL A 90 -16.36 -0.55 0.69
C VAL A 90 -16.21 0.71 1.54
N LEU A 91 -15.05 1.36 1.43
CA LEU A 91 -14.78 2.68 1.98
C LEU A 91 -14.73 3.67 0.82
N TYR A 92 -15.52 4.73 0.87
CA TYR A 92 -15.55 5.77 -0.17
C TYR A 92 -15.47 7.17 0.44
N ASP A 93 -14.89 8.13 -0.28
CA ASP A 93 -14.95 9.55 0.14
C ASP A 93 -16.34 10.12 -0.17
N PRO A 94 -17.10 10.63 0.81
CA PRO A 94 -18.42 11.21 0.54
C PRO A 94 -18.38 12.47 -0.34
N THR A 95 -17.23 13.16 -0.40
CA THR A 95 -17.02 14.34 -1.27
C THR A 95 -16.59 13.96 -2.69
N ASP A 96 -15.98 12.78 -2.85
CA ASP A 96 -15.64 12.19 -4.15
C ASP A 96 -15.90 10.66 -4.13
N PRO A 97 -17.15 10.25 -4.39
CA PRO A 97 -17.56 8.85 -4.26
C PRO A 97 -16.90 7.88 -5.25
N GLU A 98 -16.26 8.40 -6.30
CA GLU A 98 -15.46 7.58 -7.22
C GLU A 98 -14.15 7.12 -6.59
N GLU A 99 -13.63 7.85 -5.58
CA GLU A 99 -12.51 7.40 -4.76
C GLU A 99 -12.97 6.38 -3.72
N ALA A 100 -13.30 5.19 -4.21
CA ALA A 100 -13.71 4.04 -3.41
C ALA A 100 -12.64 2.94 -3.39
N VAL A 101 -12.50 2.29 -2.23
CA VAL A 101 -11.62 1.14 -2.05
C VAL A 101 -12.34 0.06 -1.24
N VAL A 102 -11.98 -1.19 -1.46
CA VAL A 102 -12.40 -2.28 -0.58
C VAL A 102 -11.80 -2.04 0.81
N ASP A 103 -12.58 -2.24 1.88
CA ASP A 103 -12.11 -2.17 3.27
C ASP A 103 -11.16 -3.34 3.56
N SER A 104 -9.94 -3.23 3.04
CA SER A 104 -8.85 -4.14 3.25
C SER A 104 -7.78 -3.40 4.05
N VAL A 105 -7.78 -3.66 5.36
CA VAL A 105 -6.75 -3.16 6.28
C VAL A 105 -5.37 -3.57 5.77
N VAL A 106 -5.24 -4.73 5.13
CA VAL A 106 -3.99 -5.15 4.52
C VAL A 106 -3.63 -4.24 3.36
N GLU A 107 -4.49 -4.03 2.36
CA GLU A 107 -4.14 -3.23 1.18
C GLU A 107 -3.85 -1.76 1.52
N LEU A 108 -4.56 -1.21 2.49
CA LEU A 108 -4.41 0.19 2.87
C LEU A 108 -3.14 0.45 3.70
N TRP A 109 -2.77 -0.48 4.59
CA TRP A 109 -1.69 -0.26 5.55
C TRP A 109 -0.39 -0.98 5.20
N PHE A 110 -0.47 -2.12 4.49
CA PHE A 110 0.69 -2.95 4.18
C PHE A 110 1.79 -2.19 3.40
N PRO A 111 1.48 -1.41 2.34
CA PRO A 111 2.51 -0.63 1.65
C PRO A 111 3.19 0.37 2.58
N ALA A 112 2.43 1.12 3.37
CA ALA A 112 2.99 2.09 4.31
C ALA A 112 3.91 1.41 5.35
N LEU A 113 3.45 0.29 5.91
CA LEU A 113 4.18 -0.43 6.95
C LEU A 113 5.48 -1.05 6.42
N ILE A 114 5.46 -1.65 5.22
CA ILE A 114 6.66 -2.28 4.67
C ILE A 114 7.75 -1.25 4.34
N PHE A 115 7.39 -0.12 3.73
CA PHE A 115 8.35 0.95 3.44
C PHE A 115 8.92 1.57 4.72
N LEU A 116 8.10 1.73 5.76
CA LEU A 116 8.55 2.21 7.07
C LEU A 116 9.51 1.25 7.75
N LEU A 117 9.15 -0.04 7.84
CA LEU A 117 9.97 -1.05 8.52
C LEU A 117 11.30 -1.26 7.81
N VAL A 118 11.28 -1.34 6.46
CA VAL A 118 12.51 -1.50 5.68
C VAL A 118 13.38 -0.25 5.77
N GLY A 119 12.80 0.94 5.60
CA GLY A 119 13.54 2.19 5.69
C GLY A 119 14.16 2.42 7.07
N LEU A 120 13.39 2.24 8.14
CA LEU A 120 13.87 2.43 9.51
C LEU A 120 14.86 1.34 9.91
N GLY A 121 14.59 0.08 9.56
CA GLY A 121 15.51 -1.03 9.81
C GLY A 121 16.87 -0.80 9.16
N TRP A 122 16.88 -0.33 7.91
CA TRP A 122 18.10 0.03 7.19
C TRP A 122 18.87 1.18 7.85
N LEU A 123 18.17 2.21 8.34
CA LEU A 123 18.82 3.31 9.06
C LEU A 123 19.41 2.85 10.40
N VAL A 124 18.70 1.99 11.13
CA VAL A 124 19.18 1.42 12.41
C VAL A 124 20.42 0.55 12.19
N THR A 125 20.43 -0.32 11.16
CA THR A 125 21.60 -1.16 10.88
C THR A 125 22.83 -0.33 10.55
N ILE A 126 22.69 0.74 9.76
CA ILE A 126 23.79 1.66 9.47
C ILE A 126 24.26 2.39 10.73
N ALA A 127 23.33 2.89 11.55
CA ALA A 127 23.67 3.58 12.80
C ALA A 127 24.44 2.66 13.75
N VAL A 128 23.99 1.41 13.91
CA VAL A 128 24.68 0.40 14.74
C VAL A 128 26.06 0.09 14.19
N LEU A 129 26.20 -0.13 12.87
CA LEU A 129 27.50 -0.37 12.24
C LEU A 129 28.46 0.81 12.45
N LEU A 130 27.98 2.05 12.28
CA LEU A 130 28.77 3.25 12.53
C LEU A 130 29.22 3.31 14.00
N LEU A 131 28.33 3.05 14.96
CA LEU A 131 28.66 3.00 16.38
C LEU A 131 29.69 1.92 16.70
N LEU A 132 29.55 0.71 16.13
CA LEU A 132 30.50 -0.40 16.34
C LEU A 132 31.89 -0.09 15.76
N THR A 133 31.97 0.58 14.61
CA THR A 133 33.25 1.04 14.05
C THR A 133 33.91 2.13 14.90
N GLN A 134 33.14 3.06 15.46
CA GLN A 134 33.67 4.10 16.35
C GLN A 134 34.10 3.55 17.71
N ALA A 135 33.41 2.51 18.20
CA ALA A 135 33.75 1.82 19.44
C ALA A 135 34.97 0.87 19.30
N GLY A 136 35.53 0.71 18.09
CA GLY A 136 36.66 -0.19 17.84
C GLY A 136 36.32 -1.69 17.93
N LEU A 137 35.03 -2.05 17.97
CA LEU A 137 34.55 -3.43 18.08
C LEU A 137 34.57 -4.18 16.74
N VAL A 138 34.67 -3.46 15.62
CA VAL A 138 34.77 -4.03 14.27
C VAL A 138 35.86 -3.27 13.53
N THR A 139 37.03 -3.89 13.36
CA THR A 139 38.09 -3.39 12.47
C THR A 139 37.86 -3.93 11.07
N PRO A 140 37.79 -3.10 10.01
CA PRO A 140 37.76 -3.61 8.65
C PRO A 140 39.05 -4.39 8.39
N SER A 141 38.93 -5.68 8.05
CA SER A 141 40.06 -6.48 7.60
C SER A 141 40.61 -5.90 6.29
N PRO A 142 41.94 -5.81 6.13
CA PRO A 142 42.59 -5.21 4.96
C PRO A 142 42.30 -5.95 3.65
#